data_AF-A0A940MXK1-F1
#
_entry.id   AF-A0A940MXK1-F1
#
_cell.length_a   1.000
_cell.length_b   1.000
_cell.length_c   1.000
_cell.angle_alpha   90.00
_cell.angle_beta   90.00
_cell.angle_gamma   90.00
#
_symmetry.space_group_name_H-M   'P 1'
#
loop_
_entity.id
_entity.type
_entity.pdbx_description
1 polymer ?
#
loop_
_entity_poly.entity_id
_entity_poly.type
_entity_poly.pdbx_seq_one_letter_code
_entity_poly.pdbx_strand_id
1 'polypeptide(L)'
;MRAVDLLSLIHDDTGHREKECQPALLLIKQFLCREIPRNILQVGREEPNRYGSNDFCVSAVVSDGSTDKRCAYVWEVKSPQSHILEFDDHSLRLRPTMELVKAETQLFHYVEEFKSSRSFRHYFDLNDLAEVIPAGIIIGSEKTLVKKGRLGQGKSLDELKRLYQISMHARHQYLYKAANILVKDWSWVYGNLLSLENPSPIVPIGSIAS
;
A
#
# COMPACT_ATOMS: atom_id res chain seq x y z
N MET A 1 -3.31 -17.60 1.58
CA MET A 1 -2.48 -17.41 0.38
C MET A 1 -1.04 -17.56 0.79
N ARG A 2 -0.26 -18.40 0.12
CA ARG A 2 1.19 -18.48 0.38
C ARG A 2 1.96 -17.45 -0.45
N ALA A 3 3.19 -17.13 -0.07
CA ALA A 3 4.04 -16.21 -0.82
C ALA A 3 4.24 -16.65 -2.29
N VAL A 4 4.41 -17.95 -2.53
CA VAL A 4 4.54 -18.52 -3.89
C VAL A 4 3.27 -18.29 -4.73
N ASP A 5 2.10 -18.39 -4.11
CA ASP A 5 0.83 -18.19 -4.80
C ASP A 5 0.68 -16.71 -5.19
N LEU A 6 1.05 -15.78 -4.28
CA LEU A 6 1.06 -14.35 -4.56
C LEU A 6 2.05 -14.00 -5.69
N LEU A 7 3.27 -14.54 -5.65
CA LEU A 7 4.28 -14.30 -6.68
C LEU A 7 3.79 -14.71 -8.07
N SER A 8 3.08 -15.85 -8.15
CA SER A 8 2.45 -16.29 -9.40
C SER A 8 1.45 -15.27 -9.93
N LEU A 9 0.64 -14.66 -9.06
CA LEU A 9 -0.35 -13.64 -9.46
C LEU A 9 0.29 -12.31 -9.87
N ILE A 10 1.39 -11.91 -9.21
CA ILE A 10 2.15 -10.69 -9.57
C ILE A 10 2.78 -10.84 -10.96
N HIS A 11 3.24 -12.05 -11.30
CA HIS A 11 3.90 -12.35 -12.57
C HIS A 11 2.97 -12.76 -13.70
N ASP A 12 1.66 -12.85 -13.43
CA ASP A 12 0.69 -13.17 -14.47
C ASP A 12 0.43 -11.95 -15.36
N ASP A 13 0.81 -12.04 -16.64
CA ASP A 13 0.62 -10.99 -17.62
C ASP A 13 -0.77 -11.04 -18.30
N THR A 14 -1.62 -12.00 -17.94
CA THR A 14 -2.88 -12.29 -18.66
C THR A 14 -4.11 -11.54 -18.15
N GLY A 15 -4.01 -10.77 -17.05
CA GLY A 15 -5.16 -10.02 -16.54
C GLY A 15 -4.89 -9.15 -15.31
N HIS A 16 -5.93 -8.45 -14.87
CA HIS A 16 -5.92 -7.65 -13.64
C HIS A 16 -6.17 -8.53 -12.42
N ARG A 17 -5.10 -8.95 -11.72
CA ARG A 17 -5.16 -9.87 -10.57
C ARG A 17 -5.39 -9.21 -9.22
N GLU A 18 -5.97 -8.02 -9.21
CA GLU A 18 -6.13 -7.19 -8.01
C GLU A 18 -6.89 -7.92 -6.90
N LYS A 19 -8.09 -8.44 -7.22
CA LYS A 19 -8.97 -9.12 -6.26
C LYS A 19 -8.35 -10.42 -5.75
N GLU A 20 -7.66 -11.14 -6.62
CA GLU A 20 -6.98 -12.38 -6.28
C GLU A 20 -5.80 -12.13 -5.34
N CYS A 21 -5.10 -10.98 -5.44
CA CYS A 21 -3.96 -10.65 -4.58
C CYS A 21 -4.36 -10.10 -3.19
N GLN A 22 -5.51 -9.45 -3.06
CA GLN A 22 -5.97 -8.83 -1.79
C GLN A 22 -5.96 -9.76 -0.55
N PRO A 23 -6.24 -11.08 -0.63
CA PRO A 23 -6.10 -11.98 0.52
C PRO A 23 -4.71 -11.96 1.18
N ALA A 24 -3.63 -11.62 0.47
CA ALA A 24 -2.31 -11.45 1.07
C ALA A 24 -2.24 -10.30 2.08
N LEU A 25 -3.04 -9.25 1.87
CA LEU A 25 -3.06 -8.07 2.74
C LEU A 25 -3.58 -8.40 4.14
N LEU A 26 -4.48 -9.38 4.27
CA LEU A 26 -4.96 -9.89 5.57
C LEU A 26 -3.83 -10.52 6.40
N LEU A 27 -2.84 -11.11 5.72
CA LEU A 27 -1.70 -11.78 6.35
C LEU A 27 -0.64 -10.78 6.79
N ILE A 28 -0.50 -9.66 6.07
CA ILE A 28 0.50 -8.62 6.36
C ILE A 28 -0.09 -7.36 7.03
N LYS A 29 -1.32 -7.43 7.54
CA LYS A 29 -2.09 -6.30 8.11
C LYS A 29 -1.34 -5.43 9.12
N GLN A 30 -0.44 -6.02 9.91
CA GLN A 30 0.41 -5.30 10.87
C GLN A 30 1.40 -4.35 10.19
N PHE A 31 1.87 -4.65 8.98
CA PHE A 31 2.77 -3.82 8.19
C PHE A 31 2.02 -2.70 7.44
N LEU A 32 0.70 -2.77 7.39
CA LEU A 32 -0.18 -1.78 6.77
C LEU A 32 -0.59 -0.66 7.74
N CYS A 33 -0.19 -0.76 9.01
CA CYS A 33 -0.27 0.33 9.98
C CYS A 33 0.99 1.20 9.87
N ARG A 34 0.86 2.52 10.07
CA ARG A 34 2.01 3.43 10.04
C ARG A 34 2.93 3.21 11.24
N GLU A 35 2.33 3.04 12.40
CA GLU A 35 2.99 2.69 13.66
C GLU A 35 2.85 1.18 13.94
N ILE A 36 3.75 0.61 14.73
CA ILE A 36 3.65 -0.78 15.15
C ILE A 36 2.38 -0.93 16.02
N PRO A 37 1.40 -1.73 15.58
CA PRO A 37 0.16 -1.87 16.32
C PRO A 37 0.38 -2.71 17.58
N ARG A 38 -0.17 -2.24 18.71
CA ARG A 38 -0.31 -3.05 19.92
C ARG A 38 -1.36 -4.13 19.73
N ASN A 39 -2.45 -3.77 19.08
CA ASN A 39 -3.53 -4.69 18.74
C ASN A 39 -4.15 -4.30 17.41
N ILE A 40 -4.46 -5.29 16.57
CA ILE A 40 -5.33 -5.10 15.41
C ILE A 40 -6.77 -5.33 15.88
N LEU A 41 -7.63 -4.36 15.64
CA LEU A 41 -9.03 -4.40 16.05
C LEU A 41 -9.89 -5.06 14.98
N GLN A 42 -9.86 -4.53 13.75
CA GLN A 42 -10.66 -5.02 12.64
C GLN A 42 -9.89 -4.89 11.33
N VAL A 43 -10.21 -5.78 10.38
CA VAL A 43 -9.76 -5.67 8.98
C VAL A 43 -10.96 -5.84 8.06
N GLY A 44 -11.10 -4.92 7.11
CA GLY A 44 -12.19 -4.93 6.13
C GLY A 44 -11.66 -4.94 4.71
N ARG A 45 -12.48 -5.48 3.81
CA ARG A 45 -12.24 -5.56 2.36
C ARG A 45 -13.52 -5.22 1.64
N GLU A 46 -13.38 -4.48 0.56
CA GLU A 46 -14.51 -4.10 -0.30
C GLU A 46 -15.65 -3.44 0.49
N GLU A 47 -15.30 -2.49 1.38
CA GLU A 47 -16.28 -1.83 2.26
C GLU A 47 -17.10 -0.81 1.46
N PRO A 48 -18.42 -1.00 1.31
CA PRO A 48 -19.26 -0.16 0.46
C PRO A 48 -19.42 1.24 1.05
N ASN A 49 -19.39 2.24 0.16
CA ASN A 49 -19.48 3.65 0.49
C ASN A 49 -20.15 4.44 -0.66
N ARG A 50 -20.40 5.73 -0.47
CA ARG A 50 -21.09 6.58 -1.46
C ARG A 50 -20.28 6.78 -2.74
N TYR A 51 -18.95 6.71 -2.65
CA TYR A 51 -18.01 6.89 -3.75
C TYR A 51 -17.55 5.59 -4.40
N GLY A 52 -18.06 4.44 -3.95
CA GLY A 52 -17.68 3.12 -4.43
C GLY A 52 -17.44 2.14 -3.30
N SER A 53 -16.39 1.33 -3.43
CA SER A 53 -16.02 0.31 -2.45
C SER A 53 -14.57 0.52 -2.09
N ASN A 54 -14.28 0.68 -0.80
CA ASN A 54 -12.89 0.76 -0.34
C ASN A 54 -12.24 -0.62 -0.42
N ASP A 55 -11.03 -0.69 -1.00
CA ASP A 55 -10.39 -1.97 -1.24
C ASP A 55 -9.93 -2.65 0.05
N PHE A 56 -9.32 -1.88 0.96
CA PHE A 56 -8.74 -2.44 2.18
C PHE A 56 -8.65 -1.42 3.33
N CYS A 57 -9.03 -1.85 4.53
CA CYS A 57 -8.84 -1.04 5.73
C CYS A 57 -8.43 -1.90 6.93
N VAL A 58 -7.56 -1.36 7.77
CA VAL A 58 -7.13 -1.96 9.04
C VAL A 58 -7.36 -0.96 10.15
N SER A 59 -8.12 -1.32 11.19
CA SER A 59 -8.13 -0.56 12.43
C SER A 59 -7.26 -1.22 13.48
N ALA A 60 -6.56 -0.38 14.25
CA ALA A 60 -5.61 -0.84 15.25
C ALA A 60 -5.53 0.13 16.43
N VAL A 61 -5.07 -0.39 17.56
CA VAL A 61 -4.55 0.40 18.67
C VAL A 61 -3.06 0.57 18.47
N VAL A 62 -2.61 1.81 18.36
CA VAL A 62 -1.20 2.17 18.24
C VAL A 62 -0.80 3.07 19.40
N SER A 63 0.47 2.99 19.80
CA SER A 63 0.99 3.78 20.92
C SER A 63 1.92 4.86 20.39
N ASP A 64 1.75 6.10 20.86
CA ASP A 64 2.68 7.20 20.60
C ASP A 64 3.78 7.32 21.68
N GLY A 65 3.86 6.34 22.59
CA GLY A 65 4.78 6.32 23.73
C GLY A 65 4.17 6.89 25.02
N SER A 66 3.08 7.65 24.93
CA SER A 66 2.40 8.24 26.09
C SER A 66 0.95 7.78 26.23
N THR A 67 0.26 7.61 25.10
CA THR A 67 -1.14 7.21 25.05
C THR A 67 -1.38 6.19 23.94
N ASP A 68 -2.41 5.37 24.14
CA ASP A 68 -2.89 4.44 23.13
C ASP A 68 -4.02 5.11 22.35
N LYS A 69 -3.82 5.26 21.04
CA LYS A 69 -4.80 5.82 20.12
C LYS A 69 -5.36 4.73 19.20
N ARG A 70 -6.64 4.85 18.86
CA ARG A 70 -7.29 4.00 17.85
C ARG A 70 -7.22 4.69 16.50
N CYS A 71 -6.73 3.99 15.50
CA CYS A 71 -6.59 4.49 14.14
C CYS A 71 -7.17 3.49 13.15
N ALA A 72 -7.84 3.97 12.10
CA ALA A 72 -8.15 3.20 10.90
C ALA A 72 -7.26 3.65 9.74
N TYR A 73 -6.49 2.72 9.21
CA TYR A 73 -5.60 2.89 8.07
C TYR A 73 -6.31 2.44 6.80
N VAL A 74 -6.64 3.40 5.94
CA VAL A 74 -7.35 3.17 4.70
C VAL A 74 -6.36 3.04 3.56
N TRP A 75 -6.47 1.96 2.79
CA TRP A 75 -5.63 1.67 1.64
C TRP A 75 -6.47 1.57 0.37
N GLU A 76 -5.95 2.13 -0.71
CA GLU A 76 -6.42 1.87 -2.07
C GLU A 76 -5.53 0.82 -2.71
N VAL A 77 -6.11 -0.14 -3.41
CA VAL A 77 -5.40 -1.28 -3.97
C VAL A 77 -5.67 -1.35 -5.47
N LYS A 78 -4.61 -1.42 -6.26
CA LYS A 78 -4.67 -1.61 -7.71
C LYS A 78 -3.91 -2.85 -8.11
N SER A 79 -4.29 -3.44 -9.25
CA SER A 79 -3.64 -4.62 -9.83
C SER A 79 -2.09 -4.51 -9.90
N PRO A 80 -1.35 -5.62 -9.68
CA PRO A 80 0.10 -5.66 -9.88
C PRO A 80 0.55 -5.41 -11.34
N GLN A 81 -0.36 -5.62 -12.29
CA GLN A 81 -0.14 -5.35 -13.71
C GLN A 81 -0.32 -3.87 -14.07
N SER A 82 -0.90 -3.06 -13.17
CA SER A 82 -1.06 -1.62 -13.39
C SER A 82 0.28 -0.91 -13.32
N HIS A 83 0.54 -0.05 -14.31
CA HIS A 83 1.75 0.75 -14.32
C HIS A 83 1.62 1.95 -13.38
N ILE A 84 2.70 2.30 -12.67
CA ILE A 84 2.67 3.40 -11.68
C ILE A 84 2.91 4.75 -12.37
N LEU A 85 3.96 4.84 -13.18
CA LEU A 85 4.32 6.02 -13.95
C LEU A 85 4.36 5.72 -15.44
N GLU A 86 4.30 6.76 -16.27
CA GLU A 86 4.51 6.68 -17.71
C GLU A 86 5.31 7.88 -18.21
N PHE A 87 5.94 7.73 -19.38
CA PHE A 87 6.59 8.86 -20.03
C PHE A 87 5.57 9.91 -20.45
N ASP A 88 5.94 11.17 -20.26
CA ASP A 88 5.23 12.29 -20.85
C ASP A 88 5.67 12.46 -22.31
N ASP A 89 4.74 12.76 -23.21
CA ASP A 89 4.80 12.46 -24.66
C ASP A 89 6.03 13.01 -25.40
N HIS A 90 6.77 13.95 -24.82
CA HIS A 90 7.90 14.64 -25.45
C HIS A 90 9.16 14.78 -24.57
N SER A 91 9.27 14.08 -23.45
CA SER A 91 10.45 14.23 -22.59
C SER A 91 10.82 12.98 -21.80
N LEU A 92 12.00 12.99 -21.18
CA LEU A 92 12.41 11.99 -20.20
C LEU A 92 11.68 12.14 -18.84
N ARG A 93 10.72 13.05 -18.74
CA ARG A 93 9.88 13.24 -17.55
C ARG A 93 8.89 12.07 -17.46
N LEU A 94 8.77 11.53 -16.26
CA LEU A 94 7.67 10.63 -15.93
C LEU A 94 6.53 11.40 -15.29
N ARG A 95 5.30 11.00 -15.61
CA ARG A 95 4.07 11.45 -14.98
C ARG A 95 3.34 10.25 -14.35
N PRO A 96 2.48 10.46 -13.33
CA PRO A 96 1.64 9.38 -12.84
C PRO A 96 0.75 8.84 -13.95
N THR A 97 0.53 7.53 -13.97
CA THR A 97 -0.52 6.96 -14.84
C THR A 97 -1.89 7.39 -14.34
N MET A 98 -2.91 7.27 -15.20
CA MET A 98 -4.28 7.48 -14.75
C MET A 98 -4.70 6.50 -13.64
N GLU A 99 -4.14 5.30 -13.59
CA GLU A 99 -4.47 4.36 -12.52
C GLU A 99 -3.97 4.87 -11.16
N LEU A 100 -2.77 5.46 -11.10
CA LEU A 100 -2.28 6.10 -9.87
C LEU A 100 -3.12 7.34 -9.51
N VAL A 101 -3.45 8.21 -10.48
CA VAL A 101 -4.26 9.41 -10.21
C VAL A 101 -5.67 9.06 -9.71
N LYS A 102 -6.30 8.03 -10.28
CA LYS A 102 -7.59 7.53 -9.79
C LYS A 102 -7.46 7.00 -8.38
N ALA A 103 -6.44 6.18 -8.11
CA ALA A 103 -6.23 5.60 -6.80
C ALA A 103 -6.05 6.66 -5.70
N GLU A 104 -5.29 7.72 -6.00
CA GLU A 104 -5.14 8.89 -5.11
C GLU A 104 -6.49 9.54 -4.82
N THR A 105 -7.27 9.80 -5.86
CA THR A 105 -8.57 10.45 -5.74
C THR A 105 -9.55 9.61 -4.92
N GLN A 106 -9.58 8.29 -5.17
CA GLN A 106 -10.43 7.34 -4.44
C GLN A 106 -10.06 7.30 -2.95
N LEU A 107 -8.77 7.20 -2.63
CA LEU A 107 -8.28 7.18 -1.25
C LEU A 107 -8.76 8.41 -0.46
N PHE A 108 -8.68 9.61 -1.04
CA PHE A 108 -9.12 10.83 -0.38
C PHE A 108 -10.62 10.83 -0.11
N HIS A 109 -11.42 10.44 -1.10
CA HIS A 109 -12.87 10.39 -0.95
C HIS A 109 -13.31 9.38 0.11
N TYR A 110 -12.71 8.20 0.14
CA TYR A 110 -13.02 7.17 1.13
C TYR A 110 -12.72 7.63 2.55
N VAL A 111 -11.54 8.20 2.77
CA VAL A 111 -11.16 8.71 4.10
C VAL A 111 -12.10 9.82 4.56
N GLU A 112 -12.44 10.75 3.69
CA GLU A 112 -13.32 11.87 4.07
C GLU A 112 -14.73 11.38 4.41
N GLU A 113 -15.26 10.41 3.67
CA GLU A 113 -16.53 9.77 4.02
C GLU A 113 -16.46 9.04 5.36
N PHE A 114 -15.45 8.19 5.54
CA PHE A 114 -15.29 7.33 6.71
C PHE A 114 -15.10 8.10 8.02
N LYS A 115 -14.47 9.28 8.00
CA LYS A 115 -14.39 10.14 9.18
C LYS A 115 -15.76 10.44 9.81
N SER A 116 -16.77 10.66 8.96
CA SER A 116 -18.12 11.03 9.36
C SER A 116 -19.09 9.84 9.49
N SER A 117 -18.72 8.67 9.00
CA SER A 117 -19.59 7.49 8.95
C SER A 117 -19.66 6.76 10.30
N ARG A 118 -20.78 6.90 11.02
CA ARG A 118 -21.02 6.19 12.30
C ARG A 118 -20.96 4.67 12.12
N SER A 119 -21.52 4.15 11.03
CA SER A 119 -21.52 2.71 10.74
C SER A 119 -20.10 2.18 10.53
N PHE A 120 -19.27 2.91 9.78
CA PHE A 120 -17.87 2.58 9.59
C PHE A 120 -17.13 2.58 10.93
N ARG A 121 -17.28 3.66 11.72
CA ARG A 121 -16.62 3.78 13.02
C ARG A 121 -17.01 2.65 13.97
N HIS A 122 -18.30 2.27 14.01
CA HIS A 122 -18.76 1.16 14.83
C HIS A 122 -18.16 -0.18 14.37
N TYR A 123 -18.22 -0.47 13.07
CA TYR A 123 -17.69 -1.73 12.52
C TYR A 123 -16.18 -1.89 12.73
N PHE A 124 -15.41 -0.80 12.61
CA PHE A 124 -13.96 -0.80 12.83
C PHE A 124 -13.53 -0.55 14.29
N ASP A 125 -14.45 -0.61 15.25
CA ASP A 125 -14.21 -0.36 16.68
C ASP A 125 -13.48 0.98 16.95
N LEU A 126 -13.92 2.05 16.28
CA LEU A 126 -13.39 3.40 16.41
C LEU A 126 -14.25 4.20 17.40
N ASN A 127 -13.63 4.70 18.47
CA ASN A 127 -14.26 5.64 19.39
C ASN A 127 -14.30 7.06 18.80
N ASP A 128 -14.91 8.04 19.46
CA ASP A 128 -15.04 9.41 18.94
C ASP A 128 -13.70 10.15 18.74
N LEU A 129 -12.65 9.74 19.47
CA LEU A 129 -11.30 10.31 19.36
C LEU A 129 -10.44 9.59 18.31
N ALA A 130 -10.94 8.51 17.72
CA ALA A 130 -10.18 7.72 16.77
C ALA A 130 -10.00 8.45 15.43
N GLU A 131 -8.83 8.23 14.83
CA GLU A 131 -8.45 8.83 13.56
C GLU A 131 -8.74 7.88 12.39
N VAL A 132 -9.22 8.44 11.27
CA VAL A 132 -9.28 7.72 9.98
C VAL A 132 -8.22 8.33 9.07
N ILE A 133 -7.28 7.50 8.64
CA ILE A 133 -6.00 7.91 8.08
C ILE A 133 -5.89 7.42 6.62
N PRO A 134 -5.52 8.30 5.66
CA PRO A 134 -5.16 7.88 4.30
C PRO A 134 -3.79 7.20 4.36
N ALA A 135 -3.75 5.88 4.53
CA ALA A 135 -2.52 5.16 4.79
C ALA A 135 -1.65 5.04 3.54
N GLY A 136 -2.25 4.63 2.42
CA GLY A 136 -1.49 4.52 1.18
C GLY A 136 -2.22 3.87 0.01
N ILE A 137 -1.43 3.64 -1.04
CA ILE A 137 -1.83 3.00 -2.28
C ILE A 137 -0.90 1.81 -2.51
N ILE A 138 -1.46 0.65 -2.85
CA ILE A 138 -0.72 -0.53 -3.32
C ILE A 138 -0.99 -0.67 -4.80
N ILE A 139 0.02 -0.50 -5.66
CA ILE A 139 -0.15 -0.53 -7.12
C ILE A 139 1.11 -1.04 -7.81
N GLY A 140 0.92 -1.86 -8.84
CA GLY A 140 2.02 -2.30 -9.70
C GLY A 140 2.98 -3.27 -9.03
N SER A 141 4.10 -3.50 -9.69
CA SER A 141 5.18 -4.41 -9.29
C SER A 141 6.52 -3.88 -9.80
N GLU A 142 7.61 -4.54 -9.44
CA GLU A 142 8.94 -4.22 -10.00
C GLU A 142 8.99 -4.24 -11.54
N LYS A 143 8.09 -5.00 -12.19
CA LYS A 143 8.00 -5.07 -13.66
C LYS A 143 7.19 -3.93 -14.27
N THR A 144 6.29 -3.32 -13.50
CA THR A 144 5.30 -2.34 -13.97
C THR A 144 5.52 -0.93 -13.38
N LEU A 145 6.70 -0.66 -12.81
CA LEU A 145 7.03 0.67 -12.27
C LEU A 145 6.83 1.81 -13.29
N VAL A 146 7.23 1.58 -14.54
CA VAL A 146 7.16 2.58 -15.62
C VAL A 146 6.64 1.97 -16.91
N LYS A 147 5.55 2.52 -17.45
CA LYS A 147 5.05 2.19 -18.79
C LYS A 147 6.00 2.78 -19.83
N LYS A 148 6.71 1.91 -20.54
CA LYS A 148 7.82 2.31 -21.42
C LYS A 148 7.37 3.18 -22.61
N GLY A 149 6.21 2.90 -23.22
CA GLY A 149 5.79 3.59 -24.44
C GLY A 149 6.89 3.55 -25.53
N ARG A 150 6.91 4.53 -26.45
CA ARG A 150 7.97 4.65 -27.46
C ARG A 150 9.31 5.12 -26.86
N LEU A 151 9.26 6.09 -25.94
CA LEU A 151 10.47 6.72 -25.37
C LEU A 151 11.26 5.81 -24.41
N GLY A 152 10.63 4.76 -23.89
CA GLY A 152 11.27 3.75 -23.04
C GLY A 152 11.75 2.50 -23.80
N GLN A 153 11.44 2.35 -25.09
CA GLN A 153 11.97 1.26 -25.93
C GLN A 153 13.46 1.52 -26.19
N GLY A 154 14.33 0.92 -25.39
CA GLY A 154 15.78 1.12 -25.45
C GLY A 154 16.40 1.51 -24.11
N LYS A 155 15.59 1.81 -23.10
CA LYS A 155 16.08 2.03 -21.73
C LYS A 155 16.31 0.72 -21.01
N SER A 156 17.43 0.63 -20.29
CA SER A 156 17.70 -0.48 -19.39
C SER A 156 16.73 -0.49 -18.21
N LEU A 157 16.65 -1.63 -17.53
CA LEU A 157 15.83 -1.73 -16.31
C LEU A 157 16.32 -0.75 -15.23
N ASP A 158 17.64 -0.59 -15.09
CA ASP A 158 18.24 0.28 -14.09
C ASP A 158 17.97 1.77 -14.37
N GLU A 159 17.99 2.17 -15.64
CA GLU A 159 17.61 3.53 -16.04
C GLU A 159 16.16 3.82 -15.69
N LEU A 160 15.24 2.88 -15.95
CA LEU A 160 13.84 3.03 -15.62
C LEU A 160 13.61 3.07 -14.10
N LYS A 161 14.29 2.21 -13.34
CA LYS A 161 14.26 2.23 -11.86
C LYS A 161 14.76 3.57 -11.31
N ARG A 162 15.84 4.13 -11.87
CA ARG A 162 16.36 5.44 -11.47
C ARG A 162 15.36 6.56 -11.75
N LEU A 163 14.77 6.61 -12.95
CA LEU A 163 13.76 7.61 -13.31
C LEU A 163 12.52 7.50 -12.41
N TYR A 164 12.08 6.28 -12.13
CA TYR A 164 11.00 6.00 -11.20
C TYR A 164 11.30 6.55 -9.79
N GLN A 165 12.46 6.23 -9.24
CA GLN A 165 12.88 6.67 -7.90
C GLN A 165 12.91 8.20 -7.79
N ILE A 166 13.49 8.90 -8.78
CA ILE A 166 13.54 10.37 -8.79
C ILE A 166 12.11 10.95 -8.81
N SER A 167 11.25 10.41 -9.66
CA SER A 167 9.87 10.91 -9.83
C SER A 167 9.02 10.64 -8.59
N MET A 168 9.10 9.44 -8.01
CA MET A 168 8.40 9.09 -6.78
C MET A 168 8.94 9.84 -5.57
N HIS A 169 10.24 10.11 -5.50
CA HIS A 169 10.82 10.95 -4.46
C HIS A 169 10.24 12.37 -4.52
N ALA A 170 10.18 12.98 -5.71
CA ALA A 170 9.56 14.30 -5.88
C ALA A 170 8.08 14.29 -5.46
N ARG A 171 7.29 13.31 -5.92
CA ARG A 171 5.88 13.16 -5.50
C ARG A 171 5.76 12.99 -3.99
N HIS A 172 6.62 12.20 -3.37
CA HIS A 172 6.61 12.03 -1.93
C HIS A 172 6.86 13.35 -1.21
N GLN A 173 7.92 14.09 -1.58
CA GLN A 173 8.24 15.36 -0.91
C GLN A 173 7.13 16.42 -1.07
N TYR A 174 6.56 16.55 -2.26
CA TYR A 174 5.66 17.65 -2.57
C TYR A 174 4.17 17.32 -2.43
N LEU A 175 3.78 16.05 -2.47
CA LEU A 175 2.36 15.62 -2.44
C LEU A 175 2.04 14.72 -1.26
N TYR A 176 2.83 13.66 -1.03
CA TYR A 176 2.42 12.62 -0.07
C TYR A 176 2.88 12.86 1.36
N LYS A 177 4.01 13.52 1.58
CA LYS A 177 4.64 13.67 2.90
C LYS A 177 3.74 14.37 3.90
N ALA A 178 3.06 15.44 3.49
CA ALA A 178 2.16 16.20 4.37
C ALA A 178 0.98 15.35 4.88
N ALA A 179 0.42 14.49 4.03
CA ALA A 179 -0.63 13.55 4.39
C ALA A 179 -0.09 12.22 4.92
N ASN A 180 1.23 12.01 4.91
CA ASN A 180 1.95 10.77 5.17
C ASN A 180 1.39 9.56 4.39
N ILE A 181 1.06 9.77 3.11
CA ILE A 181 0.60 8.73 2.20
C ILE A 181 1.78 7.90 1.71
N LEU A 182 1.63 6.58 1.75
CA LEU A 182 2.61 5.65 1.22
C LEU A 182 2.17 5.11 -0.15
N VAL A 183 3.09 5.02 -1.11
CA VAL A 183 2.87 4.26 -2.34
C VAL A 183 3.78 3.05 -2.30
N LYS A 184 3.18 1.87 -2.34
CA LYS A 184 3.85 0.56 -2.31
C LYS A 184 3.47 -0.21 -3.56
N ASP A 185 4.32 -1.14 -3.95
CA ASP A 185 4.03 -2.11 -5.00
C ASP A 185 3.77 -3.49 -4.39
N TRP A 186 3.28 -4.43 -5.20
CA TRP A 186 3.02 -5.78 -4.76
C TRP A 186 4.27 -6.60 -4.45
N SER A 187 5.46 -6.21 -4.95
CA SER A 187 6.72 -6.83 -4.54
C SER A 187 7.04 -6.53 -3.07
N TRP A 188 6.70 -5.33 -2.57
CA TRP A 188 6.77 -5.02 -1.14
C TRP A 188 5.81 -5.89 -0.31
N VAL A 189 4.58 -6.13 -0.79
CA VAL A 189 3.62 -7.03 -0.13
C VAL A 189 4.18 -8.46 -0.07
N TYR A 190 4.71 -8.96 -1.19
CA TYR A 190 5.35 -10.26 -1.28
C TYR A 190 6.52 -10.40 -0.30
N GLY A 191 7.40 -9.38 -0.21
CA GLY A 191 8.53 -9.39 0.73
C GLY A 191 8.10 -9.52 2.19
N ASN A 192 7.03 -8.83 2.60
CA ASN A 192 6.49 -8.94 3.96
C ASN A 192 5.76 -10.27 4.20
N LEU A 193 5.11 -10.82 3.19
CA LEU A 193 4.49 -12.14 3.32
C LEU A 193 5.57 -13.23 3.47
N LEU A 194 6.64 -13.15 2.69
CA LEU A 194 7.76 -14.09 2.74
C LEU A 194 8.48 -14.06 4.10
N SER A 195 8.64 -12.88 4.70
CA SER A 195 9.28 -12.74 6.02
C SER A 195 8.45 -13.34 7.15
N LEU A 196 7.11 -13.36 7.02
CA LEU A 196 6.23 -14.05 7.97
C LEU A 196 6.27 -15.58 7.81
N GLU A 197 6.41 -16.08 6.58
CA GLU A 197 6.51 -17.52 6.31
C GLU A 197 7.87 -18.09 6.71
N ASN A 198 8.94 -17.28 6.63
CA ASN A 198 10.30 -17.66 6.96
C ASN A 198 10.88 -16.72 8.02
N PRO A 199 10.37 -16.76 9.27
CA PRO A 199 10.95 -15.96 10.34
C PRO A 199 12.39 -16.40 10.55
N SER A 200 13.34 -15.47 10.38
CA SER A 200 14.74 -15.73 10.73
C SER A 200 14.79 -16.27 12.16
N PRO A 201 15.60 -17.33 12.44
CA PRO A 201 15.72 -17.84 13.79
C PRO A 201 16.17 -16.71 14.72
N ILE A 202 15.41 -16.48 15.78
CA ILE A 202 15.77 -15.54 16.85
C ILE A 202 17.08 -16.07 17.43
N VAL A 203 18.20 -15.41 17.14
CA VAL A 203 19.45 -15.68 17.85
C VAL A 203 19.23 -15.19 19.28
N PRO A 204 19.24 -16.08 20.30
CA PRO A 204 19.10 -15.65 21.67
C PRO A 204 20.27 -14.72 22.00
N ILE A 205 19.97 -13.45 22.30
CA ILE A 205 20.95 -12.54 22.87
C ILE A 205 21.14 -13.00 24.32
N GLY A 206 22.13 -13.86 24.57
CA GLY A 206 22.45 -14.28 25.93
C GLY A 206 23.41 -15.45 26.06
N SER A 207 24.72 -15.19 25.94
CA SER A 207 25.72 -15.64 26.92
C SER A 207 27.09 -15.00 26.60
N ILE A 208 27.24 -13.70 26.82
CA ILE A 208 28.57 -13.20 27.18
C ILE A 208 28.68 -13.53 28.68
N ALA A 209 29.28 -14.69 28.95
CA ALA A 209 29.65 -15.09 30.30
C ALA A 209 30.64 -14.06 30.84
N SER A 210 30.35 -13.62 32.07
CA SER A 210 31.20 -12.85 32.98
C SER A 210 32.57 -13.47 33.18
#